data_AF-A0A5A5THV9-F1
#
_entry.id   AF-A0A5A5THV9-F1
#
_cell.length_a   1.000
_cell.length_b   1.000
_cell.length_c   1.000
_cell.angle_alpha   90.00
_cell.angle_beta   90.00
_cell.angle_gamma   90.00
#
_symmetry.space_group_name_H-M   'P 1'
#
loop_
_entity.id
_entity.type
_entity.pdbx_description
1 polymer ?
#
loop_
_entity_poly.entity_id
_entity_poly.type
_entity_poly.pdbx_seq_one_letter_code
_entity_poly.pdbx_strand_id
1 'polypeptide(L)'
;MSLAAFDANDRRTVLAYIAIIPIKESTILKVLKGEMKETDIRPEDIELYDRKGGYTLLAESAACHPDYPEKLGEVIRYLLNYWLEQYPDRYIEKIYAQAASDKGDILIQKLFFAPLYDLAEDAYVLDMKRPGASRLIRNFQDSLKNKTNI
;
A
#
# COMPACT_ATOMS: atom_id res chain seq x y z
N MET A 1 6.85 3.67 -5.88
CA MET A 1 7.70 2.49 -5.59
C MET A 1 6.98 1.23 -6.00
N SER A 2 7.63 0.36 -6.78
CA SER A 2 7.13 -0.98 -7.12
C SER A 2 8.07 -2.04 -6.59
N LEU A 3 7.52 -3.15 -6.10
CA LEU A 3 8.28 -4.31 -5.66
C LEU A 3 7.67 -5.58 -6.24
N ALA A 4 8.51 -6.50 -6.68
CA ALA A 4 8.07 -7.77 -7.27
C ALA A 4 8.90 -8.95 -6.73
N ALA A 5 8.24 -10.09 -6.59
CA ALA A 5 8.84 -11.40 -6.36
C ALA A 5 8.90 -12.14 -7.70
N PHE A 6 10.07 -12.70 -8.02
CA PHE A 6 10.32 -13.44 -9.25
C PHE A 6 10.60 -14.91 -8.94
N ASP A 7 10.34 -15.78 -9.90
CA ASP A 7 10.78 -17.18 -9.80
C ASP A 7 12.31 -17.26 -9.73
N ALA A 8 12.82 -18.14 -8.86
CA ALA A 8 14.25 -18.26 -8.62
C ALA A 8 15.00 -18.89 -9.80
N ASN A 9 14.33 -19.72 -10.60
CA ASN A 9 14.89 -20.41 -11.75
C ASN A 9 14.61 -19.66 -13.06
N ASP A 10 13.54 -18.85 -13.14
CA ASP A 10 13.24 -17.98 -14.29
C ASP A 10 12.77 -16.58 -13.86
N ARG A 11 13.69 -15.60 -13.91
CA ARG A 11 13.39 -14.20 -13.56
C ARG A 11 12.42 -13.49 -14.51
N ARG A 12 11.99 -14.10 -15.61
CA ARG A 12 10.92 -13.56 -16.47
C ARG A 12 9.54 -13.84 -15.87
N THR A 13 9.44 -14.81 -14.97
CA THR A 13 8.21 -15.17 -14.29
C THR A 13 8.04 -14.33 -13.03
N VAL A 14 7.06 -13.43 -13.03
CA VAL A 14 6.68 -12.64 -11.87
C VAL A 14 5.64 -13.42 -11.05
N LEU A 15 5.96 -13.72 -9.80
CA LEU A 15 5.10 -14.47 -8.90
C LEU A 15 4.16 -13.57 -8.09
N ALA A 16 4.60 -12.35 -7.77
CA ALA A 16 3.75 -11.33 -7.17
C ALA A 16 4.37 -9.95 -7.37
N TYR A 17 3.54 -8.90 -7.36
CA TYR A 17 4.03 -7.53 -7.29
C TYR A 17 3.03 -6.62 -6.57
N ILE A 18 3.55 -5.48 -6.10
CA ILE A 18 2.76 -4.35 -5.62
C ILE A 18 3.40 -3.05 -6.11
N ALA A 19 2.57 -2.11 -6.54
CA ALA A 19 2.96 -0.74 -6.84
C ALA A 19 2.19 0.20 -5.90
N ILE A 20 2.95 1.06 -5.22
CA ILE A 20 2.41 2.14 -4.41
C ILE A 20 3.06 3.46 -4.82
N ILE A 21 2.31 4.55 -4.77
CA ILE A 21 2.81 5.87 -5.16
C ILE A 21 2.34 6.94 -4.17
N PRO A 22 3.22 7.84 -3.73
CA PRO A 22 2.84 8.94 -2.87
C PRO A 22 2.15 10.01 -3.71
N ILE A 23 0.91 10.28 -3.36
CA ILE A 23 0.06 11.23 -4.10
C ILE A 23 -0.65 12.09 -3.06
N LYS A 24 -0.91 13.35 -3.40
CA LYS A 24 -1.77 14.22 -2.59
C LYS A 24 -3.08 13.51 -2.27
N GLU A 25 -3.48 13.49 -1.00
CA GLU A 25 -4.71 12.80 -0.56
C GLU A 25 -5.94 13.29 -1.36
N SER A 26 -6.02 14.59 -1.65
CA SER A 26 -7.11 15.15 -2.47
C SER A 26 -7.18 14.58 -3.89
N THR A 27 -6.05 14.24 -4.50
CA THR A 27 -6.01 13.61 -5.83
C THR A 27 -6.42 12.14 -5.74
N ILE A 28 -5.95 11.41 -4.73
CA ILE A 28 -6.38 10.02 -4.47
C ILE A 28 -7.90 9.94 -4.31
N LEU A 29 -8.49 10.84 -3.51
CA LEU A 29 -9.93 10.84 -3.29
C LEU A 29 -10.72 11.09 -4.57
N LYS A 30 -10.23 11.93 -5.49
CA LYS A 30 -10.86 12.13 -6.82
C LYS A 30 -10.79 10.87 -7.67
N VAL A 31 -9.64 10.18 -7.64
CA VAL A 31 -9.45 8.91 -8.36
C VAL A 31 -10.42 7.85 -7.85
N LEU A 32 -10.49 7.65 -6.53
CA LEU A 32 -11.38 6.65 -5.94
C LEU A 32 -12.87 6.93 -6.20
N LYS A 33 -13.27 8.21 -6.29
CA LYS A 33 -14.65 8.59 -6.64
C LYS A 33 -14.97 8.46 -8.14
N GLY A 34 -13.97 8.16 -8.97
CA GLY A 34 -14.11 8.21 -10.44
C GLY A 34 -14.26 9.63 -11.01
N GLU A 35 -14.00 10.68 -10.21
CA GLU A 35 -13.96 12.07 -10.68
C GLU A 35 -12.71 12.37 -11.54
N MET A 36 -11.69 11.51 -11.42
CA MET A 36 -10.42 11.56 -12.14
C MET A 36 -9.99 10.13 -12.48
N LYS A 37 -9.40 9.89 -13.65
CA LYS A 37 -8.77 8.59 -13.95
C LYS A 37 -7.33 8.58 -13.46
N GLU A 38 -6.78 7.40 -13.18
CA GLU A 38 -5.35 7.27 -12.86
C GLU A 38 -4.45 7.82 -13.97
N THR A 39 -4.87 7.70 -15.24
CA THR A 39 -4.15 8.27 -16.40
C THR A 39 -4.13 9.80 -16.42
N ASP A 40 -4.98 10.45 -15.63
CA ASP A 40 -5.08 11.90 -15.55
C ASP A 40 -4.22 12.49 -14.42
N ILE A 41 -3.58 11.63 -13.60
CA ILE A 41 -2.67 12.05 -12.52
C ILE A 41 -1.47 12.77 -13.14
N ARG A 42 -1.23 14.01 -12.71
CA ARG A 42 -0.15 14.83 -13.25
C ARG A 42 1.10 14.70 -12.37
N PRO A 43 2.31 14.98 -12.89
CA PRO A 43 3.54 14.91 -12.09
C PRO A 43 3.49 15.76 -10.81
N GLU A 44 2.82 16.91 -10.84
CA GLU A 44 2.64 17.78 -9.67
C GLU A 44 1.72 17.22 -8.58
N ASP A 45 0.95 16.16 -8.87
CA ASP A 45 0.12 15.46 -7.89
C ASP A 45 0.91 14.38 -7.13
N ILE A 46 2.03 13.93 -7.71
CA ILE A 46 2.91 12.92 -7.13
C ILE A 46 3.87 13.62 -6.18
N GLU A 47 3.94 13.15 -4.94
CA GLU A 47 4.91 13.68 -3.99
C GLU A 47 6.29 13.06 -4.24
N LEU A 48 7.34 13.87 -4.13
CA LEU A 48 8.69 13.36 -4.11
C LEU A 48 8.97 12.69 -2.77
N TYR A 49 9.74 11.61 -2.78
CA TYR A 49 10.17 10.90 -1.57
C TYR A 49 11.28 11.64 -0.80
N ASP A 50 11.52 12.92 -1.03
CA ASP A 50 12.64 13.67 -0.46
C ASP A 50 12.30 14.40 0.84
N ARG A 51 11.02 14.65 1.11
CA ARG A 51 10.58 15.34 2.34
C ARG A 51 10.58 14.43 3.55
N LYS A 52 10.88 15.00 4.72
CA LYS A 52 10.63 14.32 5.99
C LYS A 52 9.12 14.24 6.29
N GLY A 53 8.71 13.23 7.06
CA GLY A 53 7.37 13.08 7.60
C GLY A 53 6.53 11.98 6.95
N GLY A 54 5.23 12.09 7.18
CA GLY A 54 4.23 11.11 6.75
C GLY A 54 3.88 11.24 5.27
N TYR A 55 3.73 10.11 4.60
CA TYR A 55 3.31 10.00 3.22
C TYR A 55 1.94 9.32 3.12
N THR A 56 1.08 9.88 2.28
CA THR A 56 -0.17 9.24 1.88
C THR A 56 0.05 8.54 0.54
N LEU A 57 -0.29 7.27 0.50
CA LEU A 57 0.06 6.37 -0.60
C LEU A 57 -1.21 5.87 -1.28
N LEU A 58 -1.21 5.81 -2.61
CA LEU A 58 -2.17 5.03 -3.38
C LEU A 58 -1.51 3.69 -3.75
N ALA A 59 -2.15 2.58 -3.42
CA ALA A 59 -1.82 1.27 -3.96
C ALA A 59 -2.47 1.15 -5.34
N GLU A 60 -1.71 1.51 -6.37
CA GLU A 60 -2.17 1.54 -7.76
C GLU A 60 -2.41 0.13 -8.29
N SER A 61 -1.56 -0.84 -7.92
CA SER A 61 -1.76 -2.21 -8.36
C SER A 61 -1.12 -3.22 -7.42
N ALA A 62 -1.76 -4.38 -7.31
CA ALA A 62 -1.24 -5.56 -6.65
C ALA A 62 -1.74 -6.80 -7.39
N ALA A 63 -0.84 -7.73 -7.70
CA ALA A 63 -1.22 -9.00 -8.28
C ALA A 63 -0.32 -10.13 -7.78
N CYS A 64 -0.84 -11.34 -7.85
CA CYS A 64 -0.07 -12.56 -7.61
C CYS A 64 -0.43 -13.65 -8.60
N HIS A 65 0.54 -14.51 -8.85
CA HIS A 65 0.35 -15.74 -9.59
C HIS A 65 -0.62 -16.64 -8.81
N PRO A 66 -1.62 -17.25 -9.47
CA PRO A 66 -2.67 -18.03 -8.79
C PRO A 66 -2.12 -19.22 -7.98
N ASP A 67 -1.01 -19.81 -8.45
CA ASP A 67 -0.36 -20.96 -7.79
C ASP A 67 0.60 -20.56 -6.65
N TYR A 68 0.87 -19.25 -6.47
CA TYR A 68 1.79 -18.73 -5.46
C TYR A 68 1.19 -17.54 -4.69
N PRO A 69 -0.02 -17.65 -4.12
CA PRO A 69 -0.72 -16.53 -3.46
C PRO A 69 0.04 -15.99 -2.24
N GLU A 70 0.88 -16.80 -1.59
CA GLU A 70 1.70 -16.42 -0.45
C GLU A 70 2.78 -15.38 -0.81
N LYS A 71 3.20 -15.32 -2.08
CA LYS A 71 4.23 -14.37 -2.54
C LYS A 71 3.81 -12.92 -2.42
N LEU A 72 2.52 -12.63 -2.50
CA LEU A 72 2.04 -11.27 -2.27
C LEU A 72 2.26 -10.84 -0.80
N GLY A 73 2.04 -11.75 0.15
CA GLY A 73 2.32 -11.49 1.56
C GLY A 73 3.81 -11.31 1.87
N GLU A 74 4.70 -11.96 1.11
CA GLU A 74 6.14 -11.68 1.16
C GLU A 74 6.46 -10.28 0.63
N VAL A 75 5.95 -9.93 -0.55
CA VAL A 75 6.15 -8.62 -1.18
C VAL A 75 5.67 -7.48 -0.26
N ILE A 76 4.48 -7.60 0.35
CA ILE A 76 3.96 -6.60 1.29
C ILE A 76 4.86 -6.49 2.53
N ARG A 77 5.41 -7.60 3.05
CA ARG A 77 6.36 -7.55 4.18
C ARG A 77 7.63 -6.79 3.82
N TYR A 78 8.22 -7.05 2.65
CA TYR A 78 9.39 -6.33 2.18
C TYR A 78 9.11 -4.85 1.98
N LEU A 79 7.95 -4.50 1.43
CA LEU A 79 7.48 -3.13 1.28
C LEU A 79 7.42 -2.41 2.63
N LEU A 80 6.81 -3.03 3.64
CA LEU A 80 6.72 -2.46 4.99
C LEU A 80 8.10 -2.34 5.65
N ASN A 81 8.97 -3.33 5.48
CA ASN A 81 10.34 -3.29 6.00
C ASN A 81 11.15 -2.12 5.40
N TYR A 82 11.01 -1.88 4.09
CA TYR A 82 11.62 -0.71 3.46
C TYR A 82 11.20 0.59 4.18
N TRP A 83 9.92 0.76 4.49
CA TRP A 83 9.43 1.92 5.23
C TRP A 83 9.90 1.96 6.69
N LEU A 84 10.09 0.80 7.35
CA LEU A 84 10.73 0.75 8.67
C LEU A 84 12.17 1.27 8.61
N GLU A 85 12.91 0.98 7.55
CA GLU A 85 14.29 1.47 7.37
C GLU A 85 14.34 2.98 7.17
N GLN A 86 13.30 3.58 6.59
CA GLN A 86 13.23 5.04 6.39
C GLN A 86 12.80 5.82 7.65
N TYR A 87 12.26 5.14 8.67
CA TYR A 87 11.78 5.74 9.91
C TYR A 87 12.94 6.20 10.81
N PRO A 88 12.87 7.37 11.48
CA PRO A 88 11.72 8.28 11.61
C PRO A 88 11.61 9.35 10.53
N ASP A 89 12.62 9.47 9.66
CA ASP A 89 12.67 10.56 8.69
C ASP A 89 11.51 10.51 7.71
N ARG A 90 11.10 9.32 7.25
CA ARG A 90 9.97 9.12 6.34
C ARG A 90 9.12 7.94 6.78
N TYR A 91 7.80 8.07 6.74
CA TYR A 91 6.88 7.02 7.18
C TYR A 91 5.56 7.03 6.43
N ILE A 92 4.86 5.90 6.47
CA ILE A 92 3.50 5.79 5.91
C ILE A 92 2.51 6.43 6.89
N GLU A 93 1.70 7.36 6.42
CA GLU A 93 0.57 7.89 7.18
C GLU A 93 -0.71 7.12 6.85
N LYS A 94 -1.04 7.00 5.55
CA LYS A 94 -2.19 6.26 5.05
C LYS A 94 -1.85 5.52 3.77
N ILE A 95 -2.56 4.41 3.53
CA ILE A 95 -2.57 3.71 2.24
C ILE A 95 -4.01 3.61 1.77
N TYR A 96 -4.30 4.14 0.59
CA TYR A 96 -5.57 4.00 -0.10
C TYR A 96 -5.46 2.90 -1.15
N ALA A 97 -6.55 2.17 -1.38
CA ALA A 97 -6.62 1.13 -2.40
C ALA A 97 -8.05 1.00 -2.93
N GLN A 98 -8.17 0.52 -4.17
CA GLN A 98 -9.43 0.08 -4.76
C GLN A 98 -9.33 -1.40 -5.14
N ALA A 99 -10.34 -2.20 -4.77
CA ALA A 99 -10.33 -3.63 -5.03
C ALA A 99 -10.83 -3.96 -6.45
N ALA A 100 -9.92 -4.25 -7.38
CA ALA A 100 -10.28 -4.61 -8.76
C ALA A 100 -10.85 -6.05 -8.94
N SER A 101 -10.90 -6.85 -7.88
CA SER A 101 -11.44 -8.22 -7.91
C SER A 101 -11.81 -8.73 -6.52
N ASP A 102 -12.68 -9.74 -6.43
CA ASP A 102 -13.04 -10.42 -5.17
C ASP A 102 -11.82 -10.90 -4.37
N LYS A 103 -10.78 -11.38 -5.06
CA LYS A 103 -9.53 -11.82 -4.41
C LYS A 103 -8.77 -10.64 -3.80
N GLY A 104 -8.75 -9.50 -4.50
CA GLY A 104 -8.18 -8.25 -4.00
C GLY A 104 -8.95 -7.74 -2.79
N ASP A 105 -10.28 -7.80 -2.85
CA ASP A 105 -11.17 -7.43 -1.76
C ASP A 105 -10.89 -8.25 -0.48
N ILE A 106 -10.83 -9.57 -0.62
CA ILE A 106 -10.46 -10.49 0.47
C ILE A 106 -9.08 -10.15 1.06
N LEU A 107 -8.09 -9.79 0.22
CA LEU A 107 -6.77 -9.39 0.69
C LEU A 107 -6.83 -8.10 1.52
N ILE A 108 -7.50 -7.09 1.00
CA ILE A 108 -7.65 -5.78 1.65
C ILE A 108 -8.37 -5.93 3.00
N GLN A 109 -9.41 -6.76 3.06
CA GLN A 109 -10.10 -7.11 4.30
C GLN A 109 -9.19 -7.85 5.30
N LYS A 110 -8.36 -8.79 4.84
CA LYS A 110 -7.37 -9.49 5.69
C LYS A 110 -6.32 -8.55 6.28
N LEU A 111 -6.00 -7.47 5.56
CA LEU A 111 -5.12 -6.40 6.05
C LEU A 111 -5.85 -5.41 6.97
N PHE A 112 -7.18 -5.53 7.08
CA PHE A 112 -8.08 -4.68 7.86
C PHE A 112 -8.03 -3.21 7.45
N PHE A 113 -8.04 -2.95 6.14
CA PHE A 113 -8.36 -1.61 5.67
C PHE A 113 -9.83 -1.29 6.03
N ALA A 114 -10.09 -0.04 6.39
CA ALA A 114 -11.44 0.45 6.60
C ALA A 114 -12.09 0.75 5.24
N PRO A 115 -13.35 0.35 4.99
CA PRO A 115 -14.06 0.70 3.77
C PRO A 115 -14.39 2.20 3.73
N LEU A 116 -14.45 2.74 2.51
CA LEU A 116 -14.81 4.13 2.19
C LEU A 116 -16.04 4.14 1.28
N TYR A 117 -17.17 3.62 1.77
CA TYR A 117 -18.42 3.48 1.02
C TYR A 117 -19.02 4.80 0.53
N ASP A 118 -18.57 5.93 1.11
CA ASP A 118 -18.91 7.27 0.64
C ASP A 118 -18.17 7.68 -0.64
N LEU A 119 -17.09 6.98 -1.01
CA LEU A 119 -16.31 7.20 -2.23
C LEU A 119 -16.65 6.19 -3.32
N ALA A 120 -16.57 4.89 -2.99
CA ALA A 120 -16.93 3.79 -3.88
C ALA A 120 -17.15 2.49 -3.06
N GLU A 121 -17.86 1.52 -3.63
CA GLU A 121 -18.15 0.24 -2.95
C GLU A 121 -16.88 -0.58 -2.66
N ASP A 122 -15.84 -0.39 -3.48
CA ASP A 122 -14.58 -1.11 -3.47
C ASP A 122 -13.39 -0.24 -3.04
N ALA A 123 -13.65 0.94 -2.44
CA ALA A 123 -12.62 1.85 -1.95
C ALA A 123 -12.29 1.61 -0.48
N TYR A 124 -10.99 1.68 -0.14
CA TYR A 124 -10.47 1.31 1.17
C TYR A 124 -9.33 2.21 1.63
N VAL A 125 -9.16 2.35 2.96
CA VAL A 125 -8.02 3.02 3.57
C VAL A 125 -7.44 2.26 4.76
N LEU A 126 -6.12 2.18 4.79
CA LEU A 126 -5.36 1.79 5.97
C LEU A 126 -4.72 3.04 6.59
N ASP A 127 -5.22 3.43 7.75
CA ASP A 127 -4.73 4.59 8.51
C ASP A 127 -3.75 4.12 9.59
N MET A 128 -2.48 4.52 9.49
CA MET A 128 -1.43 4.07 10.43
C MET A 128 -1.61 4.64 11.84
N LYS A 129 -2.47 5.65 12.04
CA LYS A 129 -2.84 6.15 13.37
C LYS A 129 -3.84 5.24 14.09
N ARG A 130 -4.56 4.37 13.36
CA ARG A 130 -5.49 3.40 13.95
C ARG A 130 -4.74 2.12 14.35
N PRO A 131 -5.07 1.47 15.47
CA PRO A 131 -4.45 0.21 15.85
C PRO A 131 -4.63 -0.86 14.77
N GLY A 132 -3.52 -1.45 14.33
CA GLY A 132 -3.50 -2.51 13.32
C GLY A 132 -4.20 -3.77 13.81
N ALA A 133 -5.29 -4.13 13.14
CA ALA A 133 -6.04 -5.34 13.47
C ALA A 133 -5.36 -6.60 12.89
N SER A 134 -4.81 -6.52 11.67
CA SER A 134 -4.01 -7.62 11.12
C SER A 134 -2.68 -7.78 11.87
N ARG A 135 -2.23 -9.03 12.04
CA ARG A 135 -0.93 -9.32 12.66
C ARG A 135 0.23 -8.62 11.94
N LEU A 136 0.16 -8.55 10.61
CA LEU A 136 1.18 -7.90 9.79
C LEU A 136 1.29 -6.40 10.08
N ILE A 137 0.18 -5.68 10.04
CA ILE A 137 0.17 -4.22 10.30
C ILE A 137 0.49 -3.92 11.77
N ARG A 138 0.00 -4.75 12.70
CA ARG A 138 0.32 -4.61 14.12
C ARG A 138 1.83 -4.73 14.38
N ASN A 139 2.46 -5.77 13.85
CA ASN A 139 3.90 -5.98 13.98
C ASN A 139 4.70 -4.81 13.38
N PHE A 140 4.25 -4.27 12.25
CA PHE A 140 4.85 -3.09 11.63
C PHE A 140 4.74 -1.86 12.54
N GLN A 141 3.55 -1.56 13.06
CA GLN A 141 3.33 -0.44 13.98
C GLN A 141 4.12 -0.58 15.29
N ASP A 142 4.21 -1.78 15.85
CA ASP A 142 5.00 -2.01 17.06
C ASP A 142 6.50 -1.84 16.80
N SER A 143 6.98 -2.20 15.61
CA SER A 143 8.35 -1.93 15.18
C SER A 143 8.65 -0.42 15.05
N LEU A 144 7.70 0.37 14.54
CA LEU A 144 7.82 1.84 14.49
C LEU A 144 7.91 2.45 15.90
N LYS A 145 7.05 2.00 16.83
CA LYS A 145 7.06 2.46 18.23
C LYS A 145 8.40 2.18 18.90
N ASN A 146 8.93 0.98 18.71
CA ASN A 146 10.22 0.58 19.30
C ASN A 146 11.39 1.43 18.77
N LYS A 147 11.35 1.88 17.52
CA LYS A 147 12.34 2.82 16.96
C LYS A 147 12.21 4.26 17.48
N THR A 148 11.06 4.62 18.03
CA THR A 148 10.81 5.98 18.57
C THR A 148 11.20 6.11 20.04
N ASN A 149 11.26 4.97 20.75
CA ASN A 149 11.62 4.90 22.17
C ASN A 149 13.13 4.74 22.40
N ILE A 150 13.96 5.02 21.39
CA ILE A 150 15.44 5.05 21.43
C ILE A 150 15.85 6.50 21.18
#